data_AF-A0A9X1ML75-F1
#
_entry.id   AF-A0A9X1ML75-F1
#
_cell.length_a   1.000
_cell.length_b   1.000
_cell.length_c   1.000
_cell.angle_alpha   90.00
_cell.angle_beta   90.00
_cell.angle_gamma   90.00
#
_symmetry.space_group_name_H-M   'P 1'
#
loop_
_entity.id
_entity.type
_entity.pdbx_description
1 polymer ?
#
loop_
_entity_poly.entity_id
_entity_poly.type
_entity_poly.pdbx_seq_one_letter_code
_entity_poly.pdbx_strand_id
1 'polypeptide(L)' 'MTSVSALWRALSLNVTSHSRHPGGVQSLFCDGHVQFVRDTIQLEVWQGFRSRSGGEALGAF' A
#
# COMPACT_ATOMS: atom_id res chain seq x y z
N MET A 1 -23.60 -3.55 -20.17
CA MET A 1 -22.63 -2.68 -19.47
C MET A 1 -21.96 -3.49 -18.37
N THR A 2 -21.00 -4.34 -18.72
CA THR A 2 -20.17 -5.02 -17.74
C THR A 2 -19.34 -3.95 -17.03
N SER A 3 -19.67 -3.71 -15.77
CA SER A 3 -19.08 -2.64 -14.98
C SER A 3 -17.56 -2.77 -15.01
N VAL A 4 -16.88 -1.71 -15.46
CA VAL A 4 -15.42 -1.56 -15.41
C VAL A 4 -14.89 -1.92 -14.00
N SER A 5 -15.70 -1.75 -12.95
CA SER A 5 -15.35 -2.13 -11.57
C SER A 5 -15.12 -3.64 -11.35
N ALA A 6 -15.79 -4.52 -12.09
CA ALA A 6 -15.64 -5.97 -11.94
C ALA A 6 -14.30 -6.46 -12.50
N LEU A 7 -13.85 -5.87 -13.61
CA LEU A 7 -12.56 -6.20 -14.24
C LEU A 7 -11.38 -5.73 -13.35
N TRP A 8 -11.48 -4.55 -12.74
CA TRP A 8 -10.48 -4.05 -11.78
C TRP A 8 -10.33 -4.94 -10.54
N ARG A 9 -11.41 -5.56 -10.06
CA ARG A 9 -11.35 -6.51 -8.94
C ARG A 9 -10.76 -7.87 -9.34
N ALA A 10 -11.05 -8.33 -10.56
CA ALA A 10 -10.59 -9.63 -11.05
C ALA A 10 -9.12 -9.63 -11.49
N LEU A 11 -8.60 -8.50 -11.98
CA LEU A 11 -7.22 -8.40 -12.46
C LEU A 11 -6.21 -8.00 -11.40
N SER A 12 -6.64 -7.78 -10.14
CA SER A 12 -5.84 -7.40 -8.96
C SER A 12 -4.36 -7.17 -9.29
N LEU A 13 -4.07 -6.06 -9.97
CA LEU A 13 -2.72 -5.55 -10.11
C LEU A 13 -2.42 -5.02 -8.71
N ASN A 14 -1.96 -5.90 -7.82
CA ASN A 14 -1.59 -5.52 -6.47
C ASN A 14 -0.29 -4.72 -6.58
N VAL A 15 -0.43 -3.48 -7.04
CA VAL A 15 0.65 -2.52 -7.20
C VAL A 15 0.88 -1.95 -5.82
N THR A 16 1.79 -2.58 -5.11
CA THR A 16 2.26 -2.18 -3.81
C THR A 16 3.78 -2.18 -3.81
N SER A 17 4.38 -1.34 -2.96
CA SER A 17 5.80 -1.48 -2.64
C SER A 17 6.02 -2.87 -2.05
N HIS A 18 6.97 -3.62 -2.58
CA HIS A 18 7.35 -4.94 -2.10
C HIS A 18 8.81 -5.21 -2.46
N SER A 19 9.49 -6.01 -1.64
CA SER A 19 10.88 -6.37 -1.83
C SER A 19 11.08 -7.82 -1.41
N ARG A 20 12.14 -8.45 -1.93
CA ARG A 20 12.62 -9.77 -1.46
C ARG A 20 13.56 -9.65 -0.26
N HIS A 21 13.83 -8.43 0.20
CA HIS A 21 14.64 -8.20 1.40
C HIS A 21 13.92 -8.79 2.64
N PRO A 22 14.61 -9.53 3.51
CA PRO A 22 14.01 -10.07 4.72
C PRO A 22 13.45 -8.96 5.63
N GLY A 23 12.25 -9.18 6.17
CA GLY A 23 11.67 -8.33 7.21
C GLY A 23 11.03 -7.03 6.74
N GLY A 24 11.04 -6.69 5.44
CA GLY A 24 10.34 -5.50 4.96
C GLY A 24 10.82 -4.92 3.63
N VAL A 25 10.46 -3.65 3.40
CA VAL A 25 10.75 -2.91 2.16
C VAL A 25 11.13 -1.46 2.45
N GLN A 26 12.15 -0.96 1.75
CA GLN A 26 12.41 0.48 1.68
C GLN A 26 11.35 1.14 0.79
N SER A 27 10.63 2.12 1.32
CA SER A 27 9.58 2.83 0.58
C SER A 27 9.83 4.34 0.57
N LEU A 28 9.66 4.94 -0.61
CA LEU A 28 9.66 6.38 -0.84
C LEU A 28 8.22 6.90 -0.77
N PHE A 29 8.03 7.98 -0.01
CA PHE A 29 6.76 8.68 0.15
C PHE A 29 6.71 9.88 -0.81
N CYS A 30 5.50 10.38 -1.10
CA CYS A 30 5.29 11.45 -2.08
C CYS A 30 5.95 12.80 -1.71
N ASP A 31 6.23 13.01 -0.43
CA ASP A 31 6.94 14.18 0.11
C ASP A 31 8.47 14.03 0.08
N GLY A 32 8.99 12.90 -0.44
CA GLY A 32 10.42 12.61 -0.54
C GLY A 32 11.00 11.89 0.67
N HIS A 33 10.21 11.64 1.71
CA HIS A 33 10.62 10.84 2.86
C HIS A 33 10.86 9.38 2.45
N VAL A 34 11.89 8.75 3.02
CA VAL A 34 12.20 7.34 2.79
C VAL A 34 12.30 6.62 4.11
N GLN A 35 11.60 5.49 4.24
CA GLN A 35 11.61 4.68 5.46
C GLN A 35 11.62 3.18 5.15
N PHE A 36 12.26 2.42 6.04
CA PHE A 36 12.10 0.97 6.07
C PHE A 36 10.76 0.62 6.72
N VAL A 37 9.88 -0.02 5.98
CA VAL A 37 8.60 -0.51 6.49
C VAL A 37 8.69 -2.01 6.70
N ARG A 38 8.39 -2.45 7.93
CA ARG A 38 8.47 -3.87 8.30
C ARG A 38 7.33 -4.68 7.68
N ASP A 39 7.59 -5.95 7.37
CA ASP A 39 6.56 -6.88 6.88
C ASP A 39 5.49 -7.23 7.94
N THR A 40 5.75 -6.89 9.21
CA THR A 40 4.80 -6.98 10.33
C THR A 40 3.81 -5.82 10.42
N ILE A 41 3.87 -4.85 9.51
CA ILE A 41 2.91 -3.74 9.46
C ILE A 41 1.47 -4.24 9.34
N GLN A 42 0.53 -3.58 10.02
CA GLN A 42 -0.89 -3.87 9.83
C GLN A 42 -1.32 -3.60 8.39
N LEU A 43 -2.03 -4.55 7.79
CA LEU A 43 -2.43 -4.48 6.39
C LEU A 43 -3.32 -3.26 6.11
N GLU A 44 -4.17 -2.85 7.06
CA GLU A 44 -5.02 -1.66 6.92
C GLU A 44 -4.18 -0.38 6.83
N VAL A 45 -3.14 -0.23 7.66
CA VAL A 45 -2.22 0.92 7.62
C VAL A 45 -1.48 0.94 6.29
N TRP A 46 -0.97 -0.22 5.84
CA TRP A 46 -0.26 -0.33 4.58
C TRP A 46 -1.13 0.05 3.37
N GLN A 47 -2.38 -0.41 3.33
CA GLN A 47 -3.34 -0.02 2.31
C GLN A 47 -3.81 1.42 2.44
N GLY A 48 -3.76 1.99 3.65
CA GLY A 48 -4.09 3.38 3.90
C GLY A 48 -3.16 4.35 3.17
N PHE A 49 -1.86 4.05 3.06
CA PHE A 49 -0.90 4.92 2.34
C PHE A 49 -1.21 5.17 0.87
N ARG A 50 -1.78 4.16 0.19
CA ARG A 50 -2.16 4.30 -1.23
C ARG A 50 -3.54 4.92 -1.41
N SER A 51 -4.29 5.09 -0.33
CA SER A 51 -5.64 5.60 -0.39
C SER A 51 -5.63 7.11 -0.58
N ARG A 52 -6.56 7.62 -1.41
CA ARG A 52 -6.72 9.05 -1.69
C ARG A 52 -7.91 9.66 -0.96
N SER A 53 -8.60 8.91 -0.10
CA SER A 53 -9.77 9.41 0.63
C SER A 53 -9.42 10.32 1.80
N GLY A 54 -8.18 10.29 2.33
CA GLY A 54 -7.66 11.27 3.29
C GLY A 54 -8.21 11.14 4.71
N GLY A 55 -8.88 10.04 5.02
CA GLY A 55 -9.46 9.73 6.34
C GLY A 55 -8.88 8.47 6.98
N GLU A 56 -7.79 7.95 6.44
CA GLU A 56 -7.17 6.72 6.88
C GLU A 56 -6.46 6.92 8.23
N ALA A 57 -6.73 6.05 9.19
CA ALA A 57 -6.03 6.06 10.46
C ALA A 57 -4.67 5.37 10.32
N LEU A 58 -3.65 6.14 9.97
CA LEU A 58 -2.27 5.65 9.89
C LEU A 58 -1.65 5.74 11.29
N GLY A 59 -1.46 4.58 11.94
CA GLY A 59 -0.79 4.46 13.23
C GLY A 59 0.73 4.63 13.10
N ALA A 60 1.51 4.05 14.02
CA ALA A 60 2.95 3.92 13.83
C ALA A 60 3.26 2.77 12.84
N PHE A 61 4.23 2.98 11.94
CA PHE A 61 4.62 2.06 10.88
C PHE A 61 6.13 2.07 10.63
#